data_AF-A0A0R2CXJ3-F1
#
_entry.id   AF-A0A0R2CXJ3-F1
#
_cell.length_a   1.000
_cell.length_b   1.000
_cell.length_c   1.000
_cell.angle_alpha   90.00
_cell.angle_beta   90.00
_cell.angle_gamma   90.00
#
_symmetry.space_group_name_H-M   'P 1'
#
loop_
_entity.id
_entity.type
_entity.pdbx_description
1 polymer ?
#
loop_
_entity_poly.entity_id
_entity_poly.type
_entity_poly.pdbx_seq_one_letter_code
_entity_poly.pdbx_strand_id
1 'polypeptide(L)'
;MVGLTPTQLIYQAWQQTPQPLPYDNGQQKIDCYFADPMDKCVPVKAETRCTICGAPIRYGVPVKKALSSNYTNWAQHKAPSSQYVGPACYFTIKLNTKYHRMALDRYSFCATKNHLSILNRWQVRDYLIKPPKPPFVLVCTVSQQKHLALHSRISYQQSRFYCQFENQTLLIDPTFKPLVNFVEALYSIGISKKQLAQGKLNYAYLKDYDFDSVKTIMVKLANYVQQPSFGLAIHVATKIKEAEALSYLDLTRRAKAQPEQH
;
A
#
# COMPACT_ATOMS: atom_id res chain seq x y z
N MET A 1 -21.07 21.03 -2.92
CA MET A 1 -20.91 19.81 -3.75
C MET A 1 -20.13 18.76 -2.95
N VAL A 2 -20.64 17.54 -2.83
CA VAL A 2 -19.87 16.45 -2.22
C VAL A 2 -18.84 15.99 -3.25
N GLY A 3 -17.56 16.22 -3.00
CA GLY A 3 -16.48 15.78 -3.89
C GLY A 3 -16.44 14.25 -4.03
N LEU A 4 -15.80 13.78 -5.11
CA LEU A 4 -15.59 12.35 -5.37
C LEU A 4 -14.97 11.67 -4.14
N THR A 5 -15.59 10.59 -3.66
CA THR A 5 -15.04 9.82 -2.53
C THR A 5 -14.04 8.77 -3.03
N PRO A 6 -13.08 8.32 -2.18
CA PRO A 6 -12.11 7.30 -2.57
C PRO A 6 -12.76 6.01 -3.10
N THR A 7 -13.82 5.54 -2.45
CA THR A 7 -14.56 4.34 -2.88
C THR A 7 -15.26 4.55 -4.21
N GLN A 8 -15.79 5.76 -4.49
CA GLN A 8 -16.35 6.08 -5.81
C GLN A 8 -15.29 6.08 -6.90
N LEU A 9 -14.10 6.66 -6.65
CA LEU A 9 -12.99 6.59 -7.61
C LEU A 9 -12.59 5.15 -7.88
N ILE A 10 -12.41 4.34 -6.84
CA ILE A 10 -12.05 2.91 -6.97
C ILE A 10 -13.09 2.16 -7.82
N TYR A 11 -14.37 2.35 -7.51
CA TYR A 11 -15.44 1.65 -8.20
C TYR A 11 -15.56 2.08 -9.67
N GLN A 12 -15.50 3.38 -9.95
CA GLN A 12 -15.49 3.93 -11.31
C GLN A 12 -14.28 3.44 -12.13
N ALA A 13 -13.11 3.33 -11.48
CA ALA A 13 -11.91 2.80 -12.10
C ALA A 13 -12.09 1.34 -12.49
N TRP A 14 -12.66 0.53 -11.59
CA TRP A 14 -12.94 -0.88 -11.84
C TRP A 14 -13.93 -1.07 -13.00
N GLN A 15 -15.03 -0.29 -13.04
CA GLN A 15 -16.03 -0.37 -14.11
C GLN A 15 -15.45 -0.08 -15.51
N GLN A 16 -14.40 0.73 -15.58
CA GLN A 16 -13.69 1.06 -16.83
C GLN A 16 -12.53 0.11 -17.14
N THR A 17 -12.17 -0.76 -16.20
CA THR A 17 -11.05 -1.69 -16.36
C THR A 17 -11.52 -2.96 -17.06
N PRO A 18 -10.88 -3.37 -18.18
CA PRO A 18 -11.13 -4.67 -18.77
C PRO A 18 -10.94 -5.79 -17.75
N GLN A 19 -11.91 -6.69 -17.65
CA GLN A 19 -11.87 -7.84 -16.74
C GLN A 19 -11.40 -9.09 -17.49
N PRO A 20 -10.68 -10.02 -16.84
CA PRO A 20 -10.22 -10.00 -15.44
C PRO A 20 -9.06 -9.01 -15.19
N LEU A 21 -8.87 -8.63 -13.92
CA LEU A 21 -7.66 -7.91 -13.50
C LEU A 21 -6.51 -8.91 -13.35
N PRO A 22 -5.37 -8.74 -14.04
CA PRO A 22 -4.22 -9.61 -13.86
C PRO A 22 -3.51 -9.31 -12.54
N TYR A 23 -3.13 -10.36 -11.80
CA TYR A 23 -2.31 -10.29 -10.60
C TYR A 23 -1.12 -11.22 -10.69
N ASP A 24 0.08 -10.72 -10.39
CA ASP A 24 1.29 -11.54 -10.31
C ASP A 24 1.68 -11.70 -8.83
N ASN A 25 1.59 -12.92 -8.30
CA ASN A 25 1.95 -13.20 -6.91
C ASN A 25 3.46 -13.46 -6.72
N GLY A 26 4.27 -13.36 -7.77
CA GLY A 26 5.71 -13.65 -7.79
C GLY A 26 6.06 -15.10 -8.18
N GLN A 27 5.05 -15.96 -8.29
CA GLN A 27 5.19 -17.35 -8.73
C GLN A 27 4.41 -17.59 -10.03
N GLN A 28 3.23 -16.99 -10.13
CA GLN A 28 2.34 -17.12 -11.28
C GLN A 28 1.45 -15.89 -11.47
N LYS A 29 0.95 -15.74 -12.69
CA LYS A 29 -0.11 -14.78 -13.02
C LYS A 29 -1.47 -15.41 -12.74
N ILE A 30 -2.35 -14.64 -12.11
CA ILE A 30 -3.68 -15.05 -11.67
C ILE A 30 -4.69 -14.01 -12.18
N ASP A 31 -5.74 -14.49 -12.81
CA ASP A 31 -6.86 -13.64 -13.23
C ASP A 31 -7.82 -13.41 -12.06
N CYS A 32 -7.98 -12.14 -11.69
CA CYS A 32 -8.84 -11.73 -10.58
C CYS A 32 -10.15 -11.15 -11.08
N TYR A 33 -11.25 -11.71 -10.59
CA TYR A 33 -12.61 -11.27 -10.92
C TYR A 33 -13.25 -10.62 -9.70
N PHE A 34 -13.85 -9.45 -9.90
CA PHE A 34 -14.69 -8.79 -8.91
C PHE A 34 -16.11 -8.70 -9.46
N ALA A 35 -17.09 -8.74 -8.57
CA ALA A 35 -18.48 -8.69 -8.97
C ALA A 35 -19.02 -7.25 -8.92
N ASP A 36 -19.89 -6.91 -9.87
CA ASP A 36 -20.65 -5.66 -9.80
C ASP A 36 -21.70 -5.74 -8.66
N PRO A 37 -21.71 -4.79 -7.70
CA PRO A 37 -22.79 -4.65 -6.73
C PRO A 37 -24.19 -4.59 -7.37
N MET A 38 -24.31 -3.90 -8.49
CA MET A 38 -25.56 -3.64 -9.20
C MET A 38 -26.15 -4.94 -9.77
N ASP A 39 -25.30 -5.87 -10.20
CA ASP A 39 -25.75 -7.15 -10.76
C ASP A 39 -25.97 -8.21 -9.68
N LYS A 40 -25.04 -8.34 -8.71
CA LYS A 40 -25.06 -9.47 -7.76
C LYS A 40 -25.96 -9.26 -6.56
N CYS A 41 -26.11 -8.03 -6.09
CA CYS A 41 -26.84 -7.74 -4.87
C CYS A 41 -28.14 -6.97 -5.10
N VAL A 42 -28.45 -6.67 -6.36
CA VAL A 42 -29.61 -5.92 -6.85
C VAL A 42 -30.01 -4.82 -5.86
N PRO A 43 -29.20 -3.75 -5.76
CA PRO A 43 -29.43 -2.67 -4.81
C PRO A 43 -30.83 -2.08 -5.01
N VAL A 44 -31.52 -1.80 -3.91
CA VAL A 44 -32.87 -1.24 -3.96
C VAL A 44 -32.82 0.27 -4.11
N LYS A 45 -33.87 0.85 -4.68
CA LYS A 45 -34.05 2.31 -4.74
C LYS A 45 -34.04 2.88 -3.30
N ALA A 46 -33.17 3.85 -3.04
CA ALA A 46 -32.95 4.40 -1.70
C ALA A 46 -33.01 5.93 -1.64
N GLU A 47 -32.53 6.63 -2.69
CA GLU A 47 -32.54 8.09 -2.81
C GLU A 47 -32.10 8.82 -1.52
N THR A 48 -30.93 8.46 -1.01
CA THR A 48 -30.42 8.89 0.30
C THR A 48 -28.89 9.05 0.27
N ARG A 49 -28.21 8.96 1.40
CA ARG A 49 -26.74 8.93 1.50
C ARG A 49 -26.24 7.52 1.83
N CYS A 50 -25.07 7.15 1.33
CA CYS A 50 -24.35 5.97 1.79
C CYS A 50 -23.97 6.17 3.27
N THR A 51 -24.33 5.23 4.15
CA THR A 51 -24.00 5.31 5.58
C THR A 51 -22.49 5.42 5.84
N ILE A 52 -21.69 4.74 5.02
CA ILE A 52 -20.22 4.67 5.18
C ILE A 52 -19.55 5.97 4.73
N CYS A 53 -19.63 6.30 3.44
CA CYS A 53 -18.90 7.45 2.89
C CYS A 53 -19.68 8.76 2.89
N GLY A 54 -20.99 8.73 3.21
CA GLY A 54 -21.86 9.91 3.21
C GLY A 54 -22.21 10.44 1.82
N ALA A 55 -21.71 9.85 0.74
CA ALA A 55 -22.02 10.28 -0.62
C ALA A 55 -23.50 10.06 -0.96
N PRO A 56 -24.13 10.93 -1.76
CA PRO A 56 -25.49 10.71 -2.24
C PRO A 56 -25.56 9.44 -3.10
N ILE A 57 -26.62 8.66 -2.93
CA ILE A 57 -26.88 7.41 -3.63
C ILE A 57 -28.34 7.35 -4.11
N ARG A 58 -28.53 6.86 -5.33
CA ARG A 58 -29.86 6.54 -5.86
C ARG A 58 -30.32 5.14 -5.45
N TYR A 59 -29.38 4.19 -5.46
CA TYR A 59 -29.59 2.80 -5.08
C TYR A 59 -28.61 2.41 -3.97
N GLY A 60 -29.03 1.49 -3.10
CA GLY A 60 -28.20 1.03 -1.99
C GLY A 60 -28.53 -0.38 -1.53
N VAL A 61 -27.55 -1.02 -0.89
CA VAL A 61 -27.71 -2.31 -0.22
C VAL A 61 -28.09 -2.02 1.25
N PRO A 62 -29.19 -2.59 1.79
CA PRO A 62 -29.54 -2.39 3.19
C PRO A 62 -28.37 -2.75 4.12
N VAL A 63 -28.11 -1.94 5.14
CA VAL A 63 -26.98 -2.11 6.07
C VAL A 63 -26.95 -3.52 6.68
N LYS A 64 -28.10 -4.04 7.09
CA LYS A 64 -28.23 -5.41 7.66
C LYS A 64 -27.80 -6.52 6.70
N LYS A 65 -27.88 -6.29 5.37
CA LYS A 65 -27.39 -7.21 4.33
C LYS A 65 -25.92 -6.96 4.00
N ALA A 66 -25.52 -5.69 4.00
CA ALA A 66 -24.17 -5.28 3.63
C ALA A 66 -23.12 -5.62 4.70
N LEU A 67 -23.42 -5.32 5.96
CA LEU A 67 -22.52 -5.40 7.10
C LEU A 67 -23.05 -6.42 8.13
N SER A 68 -22.18 -7.32 8.58
CA SER A 68 -22.50 -8.28 9.64
C SER A 68 -22.45 -7.62 11.02
N SER A 69 -23.00 -8.30 12.04
CA SER A 69 -22.84 -7.92 13.45
C SER A 69 -21.37 -7.75 13.88
N ASN A 70 -20.44 -8.51 13.28
CA ASN A 70 -18.99 -8.43 13.56
C ASN A 70 -18.26 -7.27 12.86
N TYR A 71 -18.97 -6.38 12.15
CA TYR A 71 -18.34 -5.18 11.59
C TYR A 71 -17.93 -4.25 12.74
N THR A 72 -16.73 -3.67 12.68
CA THR A 72 -16.17 -2.89 13.80
C THR A 72 -16.04 -1.40 13.49
N ASN A 73 -16.10 -0.99 12.22
CA ASN A 73 -15.85 0.38 11.79
C ASN A 73 -17.14 1.24 11.81
N TRP A 74 -18.04 1.01 12.77
CA TRP A 74 -19.33 1.73 12.87
C TRP A 74 -19.12 3.21 13.18
N ALA A 75 -18.20 3.54 14.09
CA ALA A 75 -17.92 4.92 14.52
C ALA A 75 -17.37 5.81 13.39
N GLN A 76 -16.97 5.23 12.26
CA GLN A 76 -16.38 5.94 11.12
C GLN A 76 -17.40 6.24 10.01
N HIS A 77 -18.65 5.82 10.17
CA HIS A 77 -19.73 6.09 9.23
C HIS A 77 -20.00 7.59 9.16
N LYS A 78 -19.98 8.15 7.95
CA LYS A 78 -20.20 9.59 7.72
C LYS A 78 -21.68 9.98 7.69
N ALA A 79 -22.59 9.02 7.58
CA ALA A 79 -24.04 9.24 7.62
C ALA A 79 -24.73 8.12 8.42
N PRO A 80 -24.45 7.99 9.73
CA PRO A 80 -24.86 6.84 10.54
C PRO A 80 -26.39 6.63 10.63
N SER A 81 -27.19 7.68 10.38
CA SER A 81 -28.65 7.57 10.31
C SER A 81 -29.16 6.88 9.04
N SER A 82 -28.34 6.75 8.00
CA SER A 82 -28.72 6.06 6.77
C SER A 82 -28.72 4.55 6.97
N GLN A 83 -29.77 3.90 6.45
CA GLN A 83 -29.94 2.45 6.48
C GLN A 83 -29.34 1.74 5.27
N TYR A 84 -28.58 2.44 4.41
CA TYR A 84 -28.08 1.90 3.14
C TYR A 84 -26.58 2.12 2.93
N VAL A 85 -25.91 1.11 2.39
CA VAL A 85 -24.53 1.18 1.88
C VAL A 85 -24.60 1.37 0.35
N GLY A 86 -23.89 2.38 -0.15
CA GLY A 86 -23.81 2.65 -1.59
C GLY A 86 -23.01 1.59 -2.35
N PRO A 87 -23.27 1.38 -3.66
CA PRO A 87 -22.59 0.38 -4.50
C PRO A 87 -21.06 0.47 -4.41
N ALA A 88 -20.50 1.68 -4.50
CA ALA A 88 -19.06 1.88 -4.45
C ALA A 88 -18.41 1.44 -3.13
N CYS A 89 -19.01 1.78 -1.98
CA CYS A 89 -18.53 1.29 -0.68
C CYS A 89 -18.72 -0.22 -0.56
N TYR A 90 -19.86 -0.74 -1.03
CA TYR A 90 -20.15 -2.16 -0.96
C TYR A 90 -19.15 -3.00 -1.78
N PHE A 91 -18.80 -2.53 -2.99
CA PHE A 91 -17.74 -3.11 -3.84
C PHE A 91 -16.43 -3.28 -3.08
N THR A 92 -15.99 -2.24 -2.39
CA THR A 92 -14.71 -2.27 -1.64
C THR A 92 -14.71 -3.16 -0.40
N ILE A 93 -15.88 -3.61 0.08
CA ILE A 93 -16.03 -4.37 1.32
C ILE A 93 -16.37 -5.84 1.06
N LYS A 94 -17.22 -6.14 0.07
CA LYS A 94 -18.01 -7.40 0.06
C LYS A 94 -18.26 -8.02 -1.31
N LEU A 95 -17.34 -7.98 -2.28
CA LEU A 95 -17.61 -8.56 -3.61
C LEU A 95 -16.47 -9.33 -4.30
N ASN A 96 -16.32 -10.59 -3.91
CA ASN A 96 -16.05 -11.68 -4.87
C ASN A 96 -16.95 -12.86 -4.51
N THR A 97 -17.93 -13.14 -5.38
CA THR A 97 -18.99 -14.12 -5.15
C THR A 97 -18.76 -15.46 -5.86
N LYS A 98 -17.63 -15.64 -6.56
CA LYS A 98 -17.31 -16.89 -7.28
C LYS A 98 -16.29 -17.78 -6.54
N TYR A 99 -15.42 -17.20 -5.70
CA TYR A 99 -14.31 -17.94 -5.07
C TYR A 99 -14.14 -17.72 -3.55
N HIS A 100 -15.16 -17.21 -2.86
CA HIS A 100 -15.23 -17.03 -1.38
C HIS A 100 -14.09 -16.22 -0.71
N ARG A 101 -13.04 -15.78 -1.42
CA ARG A 101 -11.78 -15.32 -0.82
C ARG A 101 -11.01 -14.23 -1.59
N MET A 102 -11.63 -13.37 -2.39
CA MET A 102 -10.88 -12.26 -3.03
C MET A 102 -11.65 -10.93 -2.92
N ALA A 103 -11.79 -10.42 -1.70
CA ALA A 103 -12.16 -9.03 -1.53
C ALA A 103 -10.94 -8.14 -1.87
N LEU A 104 -11.19 -6.90 -2.30
CA LEU A 104 -10.14 -5.96 -2.70
C LEU A 104 -9.11 -5.72 -1.58
N ASP A 105 -9.51 -5.93 -0.32
CA ASP A 105 -8.68 -5.87 0.88
C ASP A 105 -7.53 -6.90 0.94
N ARG A 106 -7.53 -7.90 0.05
CA ARG A 106 -6.44 -8.88 -0.08
C ARG A 106 -5.28 -8.42 -0.95
N TYR A 107 -5.51 -7.37 -1.74
CA TYR A 107 -4.54 -6.88 -2.70
C TYR A 107 -4.12 -5.48 -2.30
N SER A 108 -2.85 -5.19 -2.49
CA SER A 108 -2.49 -3.79 -2.70
C SER A 108 -3.09 -3.36 -4.04
N PHE A 109 -3.47 -2.10 -4.17
CA PHE A 109 -4.08 -1.64 -5.41
C PHE A 109 -3.86 -0.15 -5.61
N CYS A 110 -3.94 0.25 -6.87
CA CYS A 110 -4.05 1.66 -7.25
C CYS A 110 -5.25 1.86 -8.17
N ALA A 111 -6.10 2.82 -7.83
CA ALA A 111 -7.21 3.25 -8.66
C ALA A 111 -6.93 4.64 -9.21
N THR A 112 -6.97 4.79 -10.53
CA THR A 112 -6.96 6.07 -11.24
C THR A 112 -8.37 6.37 -11.76
N LYS A 113 -8.57 7.48 -12.49
CA LYS A 113 -9.89 7.79 -13.08
C LYS A 113 -10.43 6.68 -14.00
N ASN A 114 -9.54 5.97 -14.71
CA ASN A 114 -9.92 5.09 -15.81
C ASN A 114 -9.51 3.62 -15.60
N HIS A 115 -8.74 3.33 -14.55
CA HIS A 115 -8.15 2.01 -14.40
C HIS A 115 -7.87 1.65 -12.93
N LEU A 116 -8.26 0.45 -12.53
CA LEU A 116 -7.93 -0.19 -11.27
C LEU A 116 -6.85 -1.25 -11.52
N SER A 117 -5.70 -1.08 -10.87
CA SER A 117 -4.62 -2.06 -10.87
C SER A 117 -4.54 -2.74 -9.51
N ILE A 118 -4.52 -4.08 -9.49
CA ILE A 118 -4.10 -4.85 -8.32
C ILE A 118 -2.59 -5.06 -8.40
N LEU A 119 -1.91 -4.85 -7.28
CA LEU A 119 -0.47 -4.68 -7.21
C LEU A 119 0.12 -5.71 -6.25
N ASN A 120 1.23 -6.31 -6.66
CA ASN A 120 2.13 -6.97 -5.72
C ASN A 120 3.12 -5.97 -5.10
N ARG A 121 4.01 -6.47 -4.26
CA ARG A 121 4.91 -5.65 -3.47
C ARG A 121 5.85 -4.77 -4.29
N TRP A 122 6.45 -5.28 -5.37
CA TRP A 122 7.38 -4.50 -6.20
C TRP A 122 6.62 -3.48 -7.06
N GLN A 123 5.41 -3.82 -7.51
CA GLN A 123 4.56 -2.84 -8.19
C GLN A 123 4.14 -1.71 -7.24
N VAL A 124 3.82 -2.00 -5.98
CA VAL A 124 3.57 -0.95 -4.97
C VAL A 124 4.81 -0.06 -4.81
N ARG A 125 6.00 -0.65 -4.69
CA ARG A 125 7.28 0.07 -4.63
C ARG A 125 7.42 1.04 -5.80
N ASP A 126 7.13 0.58 -7.01
CA ASP A 126 7.23 1.42 -8.21
C ASP A 126 6.19 2.55 -8.22
N TYR A 127 4.95 2.28 -7.81
CA TYR A 127 3.92 3.32 -7.68
C TYR A 127 4.25 4.36 -6.60
N LEU A 128 4.98 3.98 -5.55
CA LEU A 128 5.42 4.92 -4.50
C LEU A 128 6.52 5.87 -4.99
N ILE A 129 7.34 5.46 -5.96
CA ILE A 129 8.46 6.25 -6.48
C ILE A 129 8.08 6.97 -7.79
N LYS A 130 7.17 6.37 -8.56
CA LYS A 130 6.65 6.85 -9.84
C LYS A 130 5.11 6.80 -9.80
N PRO A 131 4.47 7.69 -9.01
CA PRO A 131 3.02 7.67 -8.87
C PRO A 131 2.31 7.99 -10.20
N PRO A 132 1.09 7.47 -10.42
CA PRO A 132 0.32 7.75 -11.62
C PRO A 132 -0.15 9.21 -11.67
N LYS A 133 -0.67 9.65 -12.82
CA LYS A 133 -1.29 10.98 -12.94
C LYS A 133 -2.51 11.08 -12.02
N PRO A 134 -2.71 12.21 -11.32
CA PRO A 134 -3.87 12.41 -10.47
C PRO A 134 -5.17 12.54 -11.29
N PRO A 135 -6.34 12.28 -10.68
CA PRO A 135 -6.52 11.78 -9.32
C PRO A 135 -6.29 10.26 -9.21
N PHE A 136 -5.73 9.82 -8.07
CA PHE A 136 -5.58 8.40 -7.79
C PHE A 136 -5.71 8.06 -6.30
N VAL A 137 -6.01 6.80 -6.00
CA VAL A 137 -5.94 6.21 -4.65
C VAL A 137 -4.89 5.10 -4.68
N LEU A 138 -4.02 5.05 -3.68
CA LEU A 138 -3.04 3.97 -3.50
C LEU A 138 -3.25 3.32 -2.13
N VAL A 139 -3.34 1.99 -2.12
CA VAL A 139 -3.51 1.17 -0.91
C VAL A 139 -2.47 0.06 -0.92
N CYS A 140 -1.74 -0.09 0.18
CA CYS A 140 -0.76 -1.13 0.41
C CYS A 140 -1.22 -2.05 1.56
N THR A 141 -1.47 -3.32 1.23
CA THR A 141 -1.90 -4.37 2.17
C THR A 141 -0.71 -5.26 2.56
N VAL A 142 -0.54 -5.48 3.86
CA VAL A 142 0.43 -6.39 4.47
C VAL A 142 -0.29 -7.56 5.14
N SER A 143 -1.25 -7.27 6.01
CA SER A 143 -1.95 -8.27 6.83
C SER A 143 -3.34 -8.62 6.29
N GLN A 144 -3.71 -8.02 5.15
CA GLN A 144 -5.03 -8.17 4.50
C GLN A 144 -6.18 -7.78 5.44
N GLN A 145 -5.95 -6.75 6.26
CA GLN A 145 -6.98 -6.18 7.11
C GLN A 145 -8.15 -5.67 6.28
N LYS A 146 -9.35 -5.92 6.79
CA LYS A 146 -10.58 -5.56 6.08
C LYS A 146 -10.73 -4.04 5.99
N HIS A 147 -11.37 -3.60 4.91
CA HIS A 147 -11.89 -2.24 4.75
C HIS A 147 -10.87 -1.10 4.56
N LEU A 148 -9.59 -1.39 4.21
CA LEU A 148 -8.58 -0.34 4.01
C LEU A 148 -9.00 0.77 3.03
N ALA A 149 -9.74 0.41 1.99
CA ALA A 149 -10.28 1.36 1.01
C ALA A 149 -11.12 2.49 1.66
N LEU A 150 -11.81 2.21 2.77
CA LEU A 150 -12.66 3.18 3.47
C LEU A 150 -11.84 4.29 4.15
N HIS A 151 -10.59 3.99 4.51
CA HIS A 151 -9.67 4.91 5.17
C HIS A 151 -8.78 5.67 4.20
N SER A 152 -8.70 5.19 2.96
CA SER A 152 -7.85 5.77 1.92
C SER A 152 -8.26 7.21 1.58
N ARG A 153 -7.33 7.94 0.93
CA ARG A 153 -7.56 9.31 0.45
C ARG A 153 -7.22 9.40 -1.03
N ILE A 154 -7.94 10.27 -1.74
CA ILE A 154 -7.62 10.61 -3.12
C ILE A 154 -6.43 11.58 -3.13
N SER A 155 -5.45 11.24 -3.95
CA SER A 155 -4.27 12.05 -4.22
C SER A 155 -4.50 12.89 -5.47
N TYR A 156 -4.22 14.18 -5.37
CA TYR A 156 -4.37 15.15 -6.46
C TYR A 156 -3.04 15.71 -6.98
N GLN A 157 -1.91 15.24 -6.45
CA GLN A 157 -0.55 15.64 -6.81
C GLN A 157 0.38 14.42 -6.83
N GLN A 158 1.41 14.43 -7.67
CA GLN A 158 2.43 13.36 -7.73
C GLN A 158 3.61 13.59 -6.79
N SER A 159 3.92 14.85 -6.46
CA SER A 159 5.05 15.19 -5.57
C SER A 159 4.73 14.90 -4.10
N ARG A 160 3.45 14.98 -3.72
CA ARG A 160 2.96 14.69 -2.37
C ARG A 160 1.60 14.02 -2.46
N PHE A 161 1.51 12.77 -2.02
CA PHE A 161 0.30 11.95 -2.21
C PHE A 161 0.07 11.00 -1.04
N TYR A 162 -1.14 10.46 -0.96
CA TYR A 162 -1.53 9.55 0.10
C TYR A 162 -1.34 8.08 -0.33
N CYS A 163 -0.78 7.29 0.57
CA CYS A 163 -0.82 5.83 0.53
C CYS A 163 -1.49 5.32 1.80
N GLN A 164 -2.57 4.55 1.68
CA GLN A 164 -3.12 3.83 2.82
C GLN A 164 -2.25 2.60 3.10
N PHE A 165 -1.59 2.55 4.24
CA PHE A 165 -0.76 1.44 4.67
C PHE A 165 -1.34 0.86 5.96
N GLU A 166 -2.00 -0.30 5.85
CA GLU A 166 -2.76 -0.89 6.97
C GLU A 166 -3.71 0.15 7.60
N ASN A 167 -3.58 0.43 8.90
CA ASN A 167 -4.43 1.38 9.64
C ASN A 167 -3.93 2.84 9.57
N GLN A 168 -2.92 3.14 8.76
CA GLN A 168 -2.33 4.46 8.67
C GLN A 168 -2.45 5.04 7.26
N THR A 169 -2.90 6.28 7.16
CA THR A 169 -2.81 7.04 5.91
C THR A 169 -1.49 7.80 5.91
N LEU A 170 -0.52 7.34 5.13
CA LEU A 170 0.80 7.96 5.03
C LEU A 170 0.79 9.03 3.94
N LEU A 171 1.41 10.18 4.22
CA LEU A 171 1.76 11.16 3.20
C LEU A 171 3.14 10.80 2.64
N ILE A 172 3.18 10.45 1.36
CA ILE A 172 4.39 10.14 0.62
C ILE A 172 4.86 11.41 -0.07
N ASP A 173 6.15 11.71 0.04
CA ASP A 173 6.80 12.88 -0.51
C ASP A 173 8.15 12.49 -1.17
N PRO A 174 8.92 13.43 -1.74
CA PRO A 174 10.16 13.12 -2.44
C PRO A 174 11.25 12.47 -1.57
N THR A 175 11.15 12.56 -0.23
CA THR A 175 12.10 11.92 0.69
C THR A 175 11.94 10.41 0.77
N PHE A 176 10.80 9.87 0.33
CA PHE A 176 10.53 8.44 0.35
C PHE A 176 11.46 7.64 -0.57
N LYS A 177 11.82 8.19 -1.74
CA LYS A 177 12.70 7.50 -2.71
C LYS A 177 14.12 7.27 -2.13
N PRO A 178 14.82 8.29 -1.59
CA PRO A 178 16.08 8.06 -0.87
C PRO A 178 15.95 7.07 0.29
N LEU A 179 14.84 7.13 1.04
CA LEU A 179 14.57 6.22 2.15
C LEU A 179 14.48 4.76 1.68
N VAL A 180 13.64 4.45 0.69
CA VAL A 180 13.49 3.07 0.19
C VAL A 180 14.78 2.58 -0.45
N ASN A 181 15.50 3.41 -1.21
CA ASN A 181 16.80 3.05 -1.77
C ASN A 181 17.82 2.69 -0.68
N PHE A 182 17.84 3.43 0.43
CA PHE A 182 18.70 3.13 1.58
C PHE A 182 18.35 1.78 2.23
N VAL A 183 17.06 1.52 2.42
CA VAL A 183 16.58 0.23 2.95
C VAL A 183 16.92 -0.92 2.00
N GLU A 184 16.75 -0.74 0.69
CA GLU A 184 17.09 -1.72 -0.35
C GLU A 184 18.60 -2.03 -0.36
N ALA A 185 19.45 -1.01 -0.22
CA ALA A 185 20.89 -1.19 -0.16
C ALA A 185 21.30 -1.98 1.09
N LEU A 186 20.80 -1.62 2.28
CA LEU A 186 21.07 -2.39 3.51
C LEU A 186 20.57 -3.83 3.40
N TYR A 187 19.39 -4.04 2.79
CA TYR A 187 18.85 -5.37 2.60
C TYR A 187 19.69 -6.23 1.64
N SER A 188 20.34 -5.59 0.67
CA SER A 188 21.16 -6.26 -0.34
C SER A 188 22.50 -6.73 0.20
N ILE A 189 23.07 -6.04 1.20
CA ILE A 189 24.30 -6.44 1.88
C ILE A 189 24.07 -7.43 3.06
N GLY A 190 22.86 -8.00 3.16
CA GLY A 190 22.54 -9.08 4.09
C GLY A 190 21.81 -8.66 5.38
N ILE A 191 21.55 -7.36 5.59
CA ILE A 191 20.78 -6.92 6.77
C ILE A 191 19.31 -7.27 6.55
N SER A 192 18.74 -8.12 7.40
CA SER A 192 17.35 -8.56 7.22
C SER A 192 16.35 -7.42 7.47
N LYS A 193 15.20 -7.46 6.79
CA LYS A 193 14.07 -6.56 7.05
C LYS A 193 13.61 -6.56 8.51
N LYS A 194 13.73 -7.69 9.21
CA LYS A 194 13.43 -7.81 10.65
C LYS A 194 14.37 -6.97 11.50
N GLN A 195 15.67 -6.98 11.19
CA GLN A 195 16.66 -6.15 11.89
C GLN A 195 16.44 -4.66 11.62
N LEU A 196 16.17 -4.30 10.35
CA LEU A 196 15.84 -2.93 9.98
C LEU A 196 14.60 -2.42 10.72
N ALA A 197 13.56 -3.24 10.83
CA ALA A 197 12.33 -2.89 11.55
C ALA A 197 12.56 -2.64 13.06
N GLN A 198 13.62 -3.22 13.63
CA GLN A 198 14.03 -3.01 15.01
C GLN A 198 15.01 -1.84 15.17
N GLY A 199 15.39 -1.16 14.07
CA GLY A 199 16.42 -0.12 14.08
C GLY A 199 17.82 -0.65 14.41
N LYS A 200 18.05 -1.96 14.23
CA LYS A 200 19.30 -2.61 14.62
C LYS A 200 20.14 -3.00 13.41
N LEU A 201 21.44 -2.75 13.50
CA LEU A 201 22.43 -3.27 12.56
C LEU A 201 23.30 -4.29 13.30
N ASN A 202 23.45 -5.48 12.74
CA ASN A 202 24.40 -6.44 13.27
C ASN A 202 25.79 -6.13 12.71
N TYR A 203 26.70 -5.73 13.59
CA TYR A 203 28.07 -5.36 13.25
C TYR A 203 28.82 -6.48 12.51
N ALA A 204 28.44 -7.75 12.66
CA ALA A 204 29.04 -8.86 11.92
C ALA A 204 28.97 -8.69 10.39
N TYR A 205 27.94 -8.01 9.87
CA TYR A 205 27.82 -7.72 8.43
C TYR A 205 28.61 -6.48 7.98
N LEU A 206 29.07 -5.67 8.95
CA LEU A 206 29.73 -4.39 8.70
C LEU A 206 31.21 -4.37 9.13
N LYS A 207 31.69 -5.44 9.77
CA LYS A 207 33.03 -5.54 10.37
C LYS A 207 34.18 -5.33 9.39
N ASP A 208 33.96 -5.68 8.12
CA ASP A 208 34.98 -5.62 7.06
C ASP A 208 35.05 -4.24 6.38
N TYR A 209 34.18 -3.30 6.78
CA TYR A 209 34.15 -1.94 6.25
C TYR A 209 34.73 -0.92 7.23
N ASP A 210 35.21 0.19 6.69
CA ASP A 210 35.79 1.27 7.48
C ASP A 210 34.78 1.85 8.49
N PHE A 211 35.30 2.44 9.56
CA PHE A 211 34.49 2.89 10.67
C PHE A 211 33.60 4.09 10.34
N ASP A 212 34.08 5.03 9.53
CA ASP A 212 33.39 6.29 9.24
C ASP A 212 32.17 6.08 8.33
N SER A 213 32.30 5.19 7.34
CA SER A 213 31.18 4.77 6.49
C SER A 213 30.08 4.07 7.31
N VAL A 214 30.47 3.15 8.21
CA VAL A 214 29.52 2.45 9.10
C VAL A 214 28.82 3.42 10.05
N LYS A 215 29.56 4.36 10.64
CA LYS A 215 28.99 5.41 11.49
C LYS A 215 27.97 6.26 10.73
N THR A 216 28.27 6.63 9.49
CA THR A 216 27.36 7.40 8.63
C THR A 216 26.05 6.64 8.37
N ILE A 217 26.13 5.34 8.11
CA ILE A 217 24.95 4.48 7.95
C ILE A 217 24.12 4.42 9.24
N MET A 218 24.76 4.27 10.41
CA MET A 218 24.06 4.23 11.69
C MET A 218 23.30 5.53 11.98
N VAL A 219 23.91 6.69 11.71
CA VAL A 219 23.26 8.00 11.86
C VAL A 219 22.07 8.13 10.90
N LYS A 220 22.25 7.77 9.61
CA LYS A 220 21.17 7.78 8.63
C LYS A 220 20.02 6.86 9.04
N LEU A 221 20.32 5.64 9.49
CA LEU A 221 19.31 4.70 9.97
C LEU A 221 18.54 5.29 11.15
N ALA A 222 19.24 5.83 12.16
CA ALA A 222 18.61 6.44 13.35
C ALA A 222 17.63 7.56 13.01
N ASN A 223 17.90 8.34 11.95
CA ASN A 223 16.97 9.36 11.46
C ASN A 223 15.79 8.73 10.69
N TYR A 224 16.05 7.73 9.86
CA TYR A 224 15.01 7.08 9.06
C TYR A 224 14.02 6.26 9.89
N VAL A 225 14.43 5.59 10.97
CA VAL A 225 13.49 4.83 11.82
C VAL A 225 12.40 5.71 12.42
N GLN A 226 12.64 7.02 12.57
CA GLN A 226 11.66 7.97 13.10
C GLN A 226 10.61 8.40 12.06
N GLN A 227 10.84 8.11 10.77
CA GLN A 227 9.90 8.50 9.71
C GLN A 227 8.68 7.58 9.71
N PRO A 228 7.44 8.11 9.65
CA PRO A 228 6.23 7.28 9.59
C PRO A 228 6.19 6.30 8.41
N SER A 229 6.85 6.65 7.30
CA SER A 229 6.95 5.85 6.08
C SER A 229 8.02 4.75 6.13
N PHE A 230 8.81 4.66 7.21
CA PHE A 230 9.90 3.68 7.34
C PHE A 230 9.40 2.24 7.26
N GLY A 231 8.30 1.92 7.96
CA GLY A 231 7.69 0.59 7.90
C GLY A 231 7.23 0.21 6.49
N LEU A 232 6.67 1.18 5.75
CA LEU A 232 6.30 0.99 4.35
C LEU A 232 7.53 0.75 3.47
N ALA A 233 8.61 1.53 3.65
CA ALA A 233 9.86 1.35 2.91
C ALA A 233 10.45 -0.05 3.12
N ILE A 234 10.51 -0.55 4.37
CA ILE A 234 10.90 -1.93 4.67
C ILE A 234 9.99 -2.93 3.95
N HIS A 235 8.68 -2.72 4.03
CA HIS A 235 7.71 -3.63 3.44
C HIS A 235 7.98 -3.80 1.95
N VAL A 236 8.13 -2.69 1.21
CA VAL A 236 8.24 -2.70 -0.25
C VAL A 236 9.65 -2.92 -0.79
N ALA A 237 10.68 -2.80 0.06
CA ALA A 237 12.08 -2.94 -0.36
C ALA A 237 12.38 -4.27 -1.08
N THR A 238 13.13 -4.17 -2.16
CA THR A 238 13.64 -5.30 -2.94
C THR A 238 15.17 -5.37 -2.85
N LYS A 239 15.75 -6.55 -3.16
CA LYS A 239 17.21 -6.64 -3.28
C LYS A 239 17.65 -6.07 -4.62
N ILE A 240 18.72 -5.30 -4.59
CA ILE A 240 19.48 -4.86 -5.76
C ILE A 240 20.80 -5.63 -5.83
N LYS A 241 21.61 -5.40 -6.86
CA LYS A 241 22.95 -6.01 -6.93
C LYS A 241 23.80 -5.51 -5.77
N GLU A 242 24.56 -6.41 -5.15
CA GLU A 242 25.40 -6.07 -3.99
C GLU A 242 26.38 -4.93 -4.31
N ALA A 243 27.01 -4.94 -5.49
CA ALA A 243 27.91 -3.86 -5.91
C ALA A 243 27.22 -2.49 -5.98
N GLU A 244 25.97 -2.43 -6.46
CA GLU A 244 25.18 -1.19 -6.50
C GLU A 244 24.82 -0.73 -5.07
N ALA A 245 24.51 -1.68 -4.19
CA ALA A 245 24.22 -1.38 -2.79
C ALA A 245 25.44 -0.84 -2.04
N LEU A 246 26.61 -1.45 -2.24
CA LEU A 246 27.87 -1.00 -1.63
C LEU A 246 28.24 0.40 -2.12
N SER A 247 28.09 0.66 -3.42
CA SER A 247 28.30 1.98 -4.00
C SER A 247 27.33 3.03 -3.45
N TYR A 248 26.04 2.70 -3.32
CA TYR A 248 25.04 3.61 -2.75
C TYR A 248 25.31 3.95 -1.27
N LEU A 249 25.76 2.96 -0.50
CA LEU A 249 26.07 3.13 0.91
C LEU A 249 27.44 3.78 1.17
N ASP A 250 28.24 3.97 0.12
CA ASP A 250 29.62 4.46 0.20
C ASP A 250 30.49 3.61 1.14
N LEU A 251 30.29 2.28 1.09
CA LEU A 251 31.00 1.34 1.96
C LEU A 251 32.35 0.96 1.37
N THR A 252 33.44 1.37 2.02
CA THR A 252 34.81 1.00 1.63
C THR A 252 35.30 -0.17 2.47
N ARG A 253 35.81 -1.23 1.82
CA ARG A 253 36.42 -2.35 2.55
C ARG A 253 37.70 -1.90 3.22
N ARG A 254 37.93 -2.32 4.46
CA ARG A 254 39.22 -2.10 5.14
C ARG A 254 40.33 -2.75 4.31
N ALA A 255 41.46 -2.06 4.17
CA ALA A 255 42.67 -2.68 3.67
C ALA A 255 43.00 -3.88 4.58
N LYS A 256 43.22 -5.06 3.99
CA LYS A 256 43.81 -6.16 4.76
C LYS A 256 45.19 -5.69 5.22
N ALA A 257 45.45 -5.74 6.52
CA ALA A 257 46.82 -5.63 7.01
C ALA A 257 47.66 -6.67 6.26
N GLN A 258 48.71 -6.23 5.57
CA GLN A 258 49.69 -7.17 5.04
C GLN A 258 50.23 -7.98 6.22
N PRO A 259 50.29 -9.32 6.13
CA PRO A 259 50.94 -10.08 7.18
C PRO A 259 52.38 -9.59 7.30
N GLU A 260 52.77 -9.18 8.51
CA GLU A 260 54.15 -8.86 8.83
C GLU A 260 55.00 -10.06 8.44
N GLN A 261 55.90 -9.86 7.47
CA GLN A 261 56.93 -10.84 7.16
C GLN A 261 57.87 -10.89 8.36
N HIS A 262 57.81 -11.99 9.11
CA HIS A 262 58.80 -12.39 10.10
C HIS A 262 59.58 -13.58 9.56
#